data_AF-A0A7R9KVC4-F1
#
_entry.id   AF-A0A7R9KVC4-F1
#
_cell.length_a   1.000
_cell.length_b   1.000
_cell.length_c   1.000
_cell.angle_alpha   90.00
_cell.angle_beta   90.00
_cell.angle_gamma   90.00
#
_symmetry.space_group_name_H-M   'P 1'
#
loop_
_entity.id
_entity.type
_entity.pdbx_description
1 polymer ?
#
loop_
_entity_poly.entity_id
_entity_poly.type
_entity_poly.pdbx_seq_one_letter_code
_entity_poly.pdbx_strand_id
1 'polypeptide(L)'
;YLSYIGHSLGTTQLFILLSLQPEFEQFFRPFIALAPIAYLGNTLSLFKALAPIEPLVRPVTVGLGLPRPVAQYLCVEYNALLYGQDPFNTDHSRLPAIFGNAFDDTSSRIYLHFAQLILNDKFSQFNYGTDGNVAKYGQLSAPEYPLGNITSQDIVLVHGLNDLLADVLDVQRLANKIHKLRAFKTIRWPQWDHLDFKYKCRQKNTDCGVDDAMAIMLATYCHKQNLIDIMAITCQFGNTYVDNVVKNVGYTLNASDIKGIKIYRGCDGPLNGKYVLEEYYGTDGLGDSTKDMPPIDVAIEREPAANALVRLAREHPKQITLIALGPLTNIASAYILNNKFFDNLKKIVLMSGSLNFDGNTYPVTSFNIISDVEACSIVLSNANCAVTVVPNECCKSNILTWDIYDQIVKLGSKKSMFMKQITDMEIKDTKEKPGTKGIVMFDILAIIAAIYEDYIESKVEYKTSVELKGRITRGKLVFKKRSTPDVLKNDWKSVQYIKHFNEKKLSQLYIDFMK
;
A
#
# COMPACT_ATOMS: atom_id res chain seq x y z
N TYR A 1 -26.05 4.91 -5.68
CA TYR A 1 -24.99 5.90 -5.92
C TYR A 1 -23.65 5.20 -5.94
N LEU A 2 -22.85 5.46 -6.97
CA LEU A 2 -21.48 4.99 -7.17
C LEU A 2 -20.54 6.13 -6.75
N SER A 3 -19.52 5.84 -5.95
CA SER A 3 -18.43 6.79 -5.74
C SER A 3 -17.44 6.64 -6.90
N TYR A 4 -17.16 7.72 -7.62
CA TYR A 4 -16.20 7.71 -8.73
C TYR A 4 -14.96 8.50 -8.34
N ILE A 5 -13.79 7.89 -8.53
CA ILE A 5 -12.50 8.54 -8.34
C ILE A 5 -11.80 8.52 -9.69
N GLY A 6 -11.66 9.69 -10.31
CA GLY A 6 -10.95 9.85 -11.57
C GLY A 6 -9.59 10.48 -11.34
N HIS A 7 -8.60 10.10 -12.14
CA HIS A 7 -7.31 10.77 -12.23
C HIS A 7 -7.05 11.21 -13.68
N SER A 8 -6.51 12.43 -13.86
CA SER A 8 -6.10 12.94 -15.17
C SER A 8 -7.21 12.82 -16.22
N LEU A 9 -6.97 12.14 -17.36
CA LEU A 9 -7.97 11.90 -18.41
C LEU A 9 -9.29 11.25 -17.91
N GLY A 10 -9.23 10.42 -16.86
CA GLY A 10 -10.46 9.83 -16.28
C GLY A 10 -11.39 10.88 -15.70
N THR A 11 -10.85 11.99 -15.17
CA THR A 11 -11.65 13.14 -14.74
C THR A 11 -12.33 13.82 -15.93
N THR A 12 -11.57 14.03 -17.02
CA THR A 12 -12.03 14.67 -18.25
C THR A 12 -13.24 13.96 -18.82
N GLN A 13 -13.17 12.63 -18.90
CA GLN A 13 -14.25 11.80 -19.43
C GLN A 13 -15.54 11.96 -18.62
N LEU A 14 -15.45 12.00 -17.29
CA LEU A 14 -16.63 12.16 -16.46
C LEU A 14 -17.18 13.60 -16.51
N PHE A 15 -16.33 14.64 -16.57
CA PHE A 15 -16.81 16.01 -16.79
C PHE A 15 -17.53 16.16 -18.13
N ILE A 16 -17.01 15.54 -19.19
CA ILE A 16 -17.67 15.51 -20.50
C ILE A 16 -19.03 14.84 -20.39
N LEU A 17 -19.09 13.63 -19.81
CA LEU A 17 -20.34 12.89 -19.64
C LEU A 17 -21.38 13.71 -18.88
N LEU A 18 -21.03 14.25 -17.72
CA LEU A 18 -21.97 15.00 -16.88
C LEU A 18 -22.38 16.33 -17.52
N SER A 19 -21.51 16.97 -18.32
CA SER A 19 -21.87 18.20 -19.04
C SER A 19 -22.85 17.96 -20.20
N LEU A 20 -22.69 16.85 -20.92
CA LEU A 20 -23.50 16.52 -22.10
C LEU A 20 -24.76 15.72 -21.75
N GLN A 21 -24.71 14.93 -20.67
CA GLN A 21 -25.77 14.05 -20.21
C GLN A 21 -25.96 14.20 -18.67
N PRO A 22 -26.51 15.33 -18.19
CA PRO A 22 -26.65 15.62 -16.76
C PRO A 22 -27.49 14.60 -15.99
N GLU A 23 -28.34 13.83 -16.66
CA GLU A 23 -29.12 12.75 -16.06
C GLU A 23 -28.26 11.66 -15.41
N PHE A 24 -26.97 11.55 -15.79
CA PHE A 24 -26.04 10.61 -15.17
C PHE A 24 -25.55 11.05 -13.79
N GLU A 25 -25.75 12.31 -13.40
CA GLU A 25 -25.35 12.83 -12.07
C GLU A 25 -25.96 12.03 -10.91
N GLN A 26 -27.17 11.49 -11.10
CA GLN A 26 -27.84 10.67 -10.09
C GLN A 26 -27.06 9.41 -9.72
N PHE A 27 -26.15 8.95 -10.59
CA PHE A 27 -25.36 7.76 -10.36
C PHE A 27 -24.07 8.03 -9.60
N PHE A 28 -23.55 9.26 -9.53
CA PHE A 28 -22.21 9.54 -9.01
C PHE A 28 -22.22 10.40 -7.75
N ARG A 29 -21.97 9.79 -6.57
CA ARG A 29 -21.82 10.49 -5.28
C ARG A 29 -20.82 9.77 -4.34
N PRO A 30 -19.71 10.42 -3.92
CA PRO A 30 -19.12 11.62 -4.54
C PRO A 30 -18.40 11.29 -5.86
N PHE A 31 -18.18 12.33 -6.67
CA PHE A 31 -17.16 12.33 -7.72
C PHE A 31 -15.91 13.03 -7.17
N ILE A 32 -14.82 12.29 -7.01
CA ILE A 32 -13.52 12.82 -6.61
C ILE A 32 -12.62 12.90 -7.85
N ALA A 33 -12.27 14.11 -8.27
CA ALA A 33 -11.42 14.38 -9.41
C ALA A 33 -10.01 14.71 -8.92
N LEU A 34 -9.07 13.78 -9.10
CA LEU A 34 -7.65 13.90 -8.76
C LEU A 34 -6.88 14.42 -9.98
N ALA A 35 -6.10 15.49 -9.81
CA ALA A 35 -5.37 16.17 -10.90
C ALA A 35 -6.23 16.37 -12.15
N PRO A 36 -7.36 17.11 -12.05
CA PRO A 36 -8.34 17.14 -13.11
C PRO A 36 -7.84 17.89 -14.36
N ILE A 37 -8.04 17.29 -15.54
CA ILE A 37 -7.65 17.87 -16.82
C ILE A 37 -8.89 18.36 -17.56
N ALA A 38 -9.02 19.68 -17.70
CA ALA A 38 -10.07 20.32 -18.49
C ALA A 38 -9.54 21.55 -19.23
N TYR A 39 -8.81 22.40 -18.51
CA TYR A 39 -8.04 23.51 -19.08
C TYR A 39 -6.56 23.17 -18.99
N LEU A 40 -5.78 23.64 -19.97
CA LEU A 40 -4.35 23.40 -20.08
C LEU A 40 -3.59 24.65 -20.56
N GLY A 41 -4.20 25.84 -20.51
CA GLY A 41 -3.56 27.08 -20.96
C GLY A 41 -2.37 27.50 -20.09
N ASN A 42 -2.43 27.20 -18.79
CA ASN A 42 -1.39 27.53 -17.83
C ASN A 42 -0.43 26.37 -17.55
N THR A 43 -0.63 25.22 -18.20
CA THR A 43 0.26 24.06 -18.03
C THR A 43 1.73 24.46 -18.24
N LEU A 44 2.58 24.01 -17.31
CA LEU A 44 4.03 24.16 -17.36
C LEU A 44 4.69 22.91 -17.95
N SER A 45 3.89 21.92 -18.32
CA SER A 45 4.28 20.69 -18.99
C SER A 45 4.97 20.96 -20.33
N LEU A 46 5.95 20.12 -20.67
CA LEU A 46 6.54 20.05 -22.01
C LEU A 46 5.49 19.83 -23.13
N PHE A 47 4.31 19.29 -22.81
CA PHE A 47 3.19 19.25 -23.77
C PHE A 47 2.87 20.63 -24.36
N LYS A 48 3.08 21.72 -23.61
CA LYS A 48 2.87 23.08 -24.09
C LYS A 48 3.81 23.46 -25.24
N ALA A 49 5.08 23.10 -25.12
CA ALA A 49 6.08 23.36 -26.15
C ALA A 49 5.88 22.45 -27.37
N LEU A 50 5.35 21.24 -27.16
CA LEU A 50 5.12 20.26 -28.22
C LEU A 50 3.81 20.47 -28.98
N ALA A 51 2.79 21.08 -28.36
CA ALA A 51 1.46 21.28 -28.95
C ALA A 51 1.46 21.91 -30.35
N PRO A 52 2.27 22.94 -30.69
CA PRO A 52 2.29 23.53 -32.03
C PRO A 52 2.85 22.62 -33.14
N ILE A 53 3.69 21.65 -32.77
CA ILE A 53 4.41 20.77 -33.70
C ILE A 53 3.95 19.32 -33.64
N GLU A 54 3.01 18.99 -32.76
CA GLU A 54 2.51 17.65 -32.48
C GLU A 54 2.05 16.86 -33.74
N PRO A 55 1.43 17.48 -34.78
CA PRO A 55 1.15 16.78 -36.05
C PRO A 55 2.39 16.21 -36.76
N LEU A 56 3.58 16.76 -36.49
CA LEU A 56 4.87 16.40 -37.11
C LEU A 56 5.74 15.47 -36.26
N VAL A 57 5.46 15.33 -34.95
CA VAL A 57 6.35 14.63 -34.01
C VAL A 57 6.21 13.10 -34.06
N ARG A 58 5.05 12.58 -34.49
CA ARG A 58 4.80 11.12 -34.55
C ARG A 58 5.69 10.34 -35.53
N PRO A 59 5.99 10.78 -36.76
CA PRO A 59 6.91 10.03 -37.63
C PRO A 59 8.34 9.94 -37.06
N VAL A 60 8.74 10.86 -36.17
CA VAL A 60 10.08 10.89 -35.58
C VAL A 60 10.16 10.04 -34.32
N THR A 61 9.14 10.04 -33.45
CA THR A 61 9.14 9.25 -32.20
C THR A 61 8.81 7.77 -32.42
N VAL A 62 8.05 7.42 -33.47
CA VAL A 62 7.79 6.02 -33.86
C VAL A 62 8.91 5.49 -34.79
N GLY A 63 9.64 6.37 -35.49
CA GLY A 63 10.63 6.01 -36.52
C GLY A 63 12.09 5.96 -36.05
N LEU A 64 12.46 6.60 -34.93
CA LEU A 64 13.82 6.50 -34.39
C LEU A 64 13.91 5.30 -33.46
N GLY A 65 14.24 4.14 -34.03
CA GLY A 65 14.54 2.90 -33.32
C GLY A 65 15.76 3.04 -32.40
N LEU A 66 15.61 3.77 -31.29
CA LEU A 66 16.57 3.81 -30.22
C LEU A 66 16.54 2.44 -29.49
N PRO A 67 17.71 1.87 -29.14
CA PRO A 67 17.76 0.66 -28.34
C PRO A 67 16.93 0.85 -27.06
N ARG A 68 16.06 -0.12 -26.71
CA ARG A 68 15.16 -0.10 -25.54
C ARG A 68 15.74 0.53 -24.26
N PRO A 69 17.02 0.28 -23.88
CA PRO A 69 17.59 0.88 -22.66
C PRO A 69 17.78 2.40 -22.76
N VAL A 70 18.14 2.93 -23.92
CA VAL A 70 18.39 4.37 -24.15
C VAL A 70 17.06 5.12 -24.22
N ALA A 71 16.05 4.54 -24.88
CA ALA A 71 14.70 5.09 -24.92
C ALA A 71 14.08 5.18 -23.51
N GLN A 72 14.32 4.19 -22.64
CA GLN A 72 13.82 4.15 -21.27
C GLN A 72 14.40 5.24 -20.36
N TYR A 73 15.70 5.51 -20.46
CA TYR A 73 16.36 6.54 -19.64
C TYR A 73 15.94 7.95 -20.07
N LEU A 74 15.85 8.19 -21.39
CA LEU A 74 15.32 9.45 -21.93
C LEU A 74 13.84 9.63 -21.57
N CYS A 75 13.05 8.55 -21.48
CA CYS A 75 11.65 8.58 -21.08
C CYS A 75 11.47 9.11 -19.64
N VAL A 76 12.36 8.80 -18.70
CA VAL A 76 12.28 9.27 -17.30
C VAL A 76 12.41 10.80 -17.21
N GLU A 77 13.46 11.36 -17.79
CA GLU A 77 13.71 12.81 -17.82
C GLU A 77 12.64 13.54 -18.65
N TYR A 78 12.18 12.92 -19.74
CA TYR A 78 11.10 13.44 -20.56
C TYR A 78 9.75 13.48 -19.80
N ASN A 79 9.42 12.44 -19.02
CA ASN A 79 8.18 12.40 -18.23
C ASN A 79 8.20 13.38 -17.05
N ALA A 80 9.37 13.59 -16.44
CA ALA A 80 9.56 14.64 -15.44
C ALA A 80 9.19 16.03 -15.99
N LEU A 81 9.56 16.31 -17.24
CA LEU A 81 9.19 17.55 -17.93
C LEU A 81 7.71 17.59 -18.34
N LEU A 82 7.05 16.43 -18.51
CA LEU A 82 5.63 16.37 -18.88
C LEU A 82 4.69 16.51 -17.68
N TYR A 83 5.08 16.00 -16.51
CA TYR A 83 4.15 15.77 -15.40
C TYR A 83 4.60 16.39 -14.07
N GLY A 84 5.86 16.81 -13.95
CA GLY A 84 6.49 17.28 -12.72
C GLY A 84 7.52 16.31 -12.17
N GLN A 85 8.30 16.80 -11.19
CA GLN A 85 9.29 16.00 -10.46
C GLN A 85 8.97 16.00 -8.97
N ASP A 86 8.59 14.84 -8.43
CA ASP A 86 8.77 14.53 -7.01
C ASP A 86 9.90 13.49 -6.82
N PRO A 87 11.17 13.91 -6.69
CA PRO A 87 12.29 13.00 -6.43
C PRO A 87 12.18 12.26 -5.09
N PHE A 88 11.29 12.69 -4.19
CA PHE A 88 11.06 12.02 -2.90
C PHE A 88 9.94 11.00 -2.96
N ASN A 89 8.95 11.12 -3.84
CA ASN A 89 7.76 10.25 -3.91
C ASN A 89 7.61 9.44 -5.20
N THR A 90 8.16 9.92 -6.31
CA THR A 90 8.12 9.23 -7.61
C THR A 90 9.29 8.26 -7.74
N ASP A 91 9.00 6.96 -7.82
CA ASP A 91 10.02 5.93 -8.03
C ASP A 91 10.50 5.92 -9.48
N HIS A 92 11.57 6.68 -9.73
CA HIS A 92 12.18 6.84 -11.04
C HIS A 92 12.63 5.52 -11.68
N SER A 93 12.85 4.46 -10.90
CA SER A 93 13.20 3.13 -11.41
C SER A 93 12.02 2.40 -12.08
N ARG A 94 10.77 2.83 -11.83
CA ARG A 94 9.56 2.26 -12.41
C ARG A 94 9.05 2.98 -13.62
N LEU A 95 9.42 4.24 -13.80
CA LEU A 95 8.97 5.05 -14.93
C LEU A 95 9.24 4.33 -16.28
N PRO A 96 10.39 3.65 -16.49
CA PRO A 96 10.59 2.83 -17.70
C PRO A 96 9.58 1.69 -17.91
N ALA A 97 9.06 1.10 -16.84
CA ALA A 97 8.09 0.01 -16.90
C ALA A 97 6.63 0.51 -16.97
N ILE A 98 6.34 1.62 -16.28
CA ILE A 98 5.05 2.32 -16.30
C ILE A 98 4.82 2.97 -17.67
N PHE A 99 5.85 3.59 -18.24
CA PHE A 99 5.81 4.27 -19.53
C PHE A 99 6.31 3.43 -20.69
N GLY A 100 6.87 2.24 -20.42
CA GLY A 100 7.38 1.33 -21.45
C GLY A 100 6.33 0.89 -22.48
N ASN A 101 5.04 0.95 -22.10
CA ASN A 101 3.88 0.70 -22.96
C ASN A 101 2.87 1.86 -22.99
N ALA A 102 3.12 2.99 -22.30
CA ALA A 102 2.11 4.05 -22.14
C ALA A 102 1.73 4.73 -23.47
N PHE A 103 2.65 4.71 -24.45
CA PHE A 103 2.43 5.23 -25.79
C PHE A 103 1.82 4.20 -26.76
N ASP A 104 1.78 2.91 -26.40
CA ASP A 104 1.26 1.84 -27.26
C ASP A 104 -0.28 1.73 -27.18
N ASP A 105 -0.89 2.10 -26.05
CA ASP A 105 -2.34 1.91 -25.80
C ASP A 105 -3.20 3.19 -25.88
N THR A 106 -2.60 4.38 -26.05
CA THR A 106 -3.33 5.66 -26.10
C THR A 106 -3.51 6.13 -27.55
N SER A 107 -4.76 6.40 -27.95
CA SER A 107 -5.04 6.91 -29.30
C SER A 107 -4.32 8.23 -29.55
N SER A 108 -3.65 8.35 -30.70
CA SER A 108 -3.05 9.61 -31.19
C SER A 108 -4.02 10.79 -31.18
N ARG A 109 -5.34 10.54 -31.29
CA ARG A 109 -6.35 11.60 -31.21
C ARG A 109 -6.45 12.24 -29.83
N ILE A 110 -6.07 11.55 -28.75
CA ILE A 110 -6.09 12.11 -27.40
C ILE A 110 -4.97 13.15 -27.25
N TYR A 111 -3.77 12.89 -27.79
CA TYR A 111 -2.67 13.85 -27.78
C TYR A 111 -2.97 15.08 -28.65
N LEU A 112 -3.53 14.86 -29.85
CA LEU A 112 -4.03 15.93 -30.71
C LEU A 112 -5.09 16.77 -30.00
N HIS A 113 -5.97 16.11 -29.24
CA HIS A 113 -6.98 16.83 -28.47
C HIS A 113 -6.34 17.67 -27.37
N PHE A 114 -5.40 17.13 -26.59
CA PHE A 114 -4.68 17.89 -25.57
C PHE A 114 -3.91 19.07 -26.16
N ALA A 115 -3.26 18.89 -27.31
CA ALA A 115 -2.63 19.99 -28.04
C ALA A 115 -3.65 21.07 -28.42
N GLN A 116 -4.85 20.69 -28.89
CA GLN A 116 -5.92 21.64 -29.16
C GLN A 116 -6.43 22.36 -27.91
N LEU A 117 -6.52 21.67 -26.77
CA LEU A 117 -6.91 22.27 -25.48
C LEU A 117 -5.85 23.28 -25.00
N ILE A 118 -4.57 22.98 -25.17
CA ILE A 118 -3.45 23.88 -24.85
C ILE A 118 -3.48 25.11 -25.75
N LEU A 119 -3.58 24.92 -27.08
CA LEU A 119 -3.47 26.00 -28.06
C LEU A 119 -4.69 26.94 -28.06
N ASN A 120 -5.89 26.38 -27.88
CA ASN A 120 -7.12 27.17 -27.91
C ASN A 120 -7.59 27.61 -26.51
N ASP A 121 -6.97 27.08 -25.46
CA ASP A 121 -7.30 27.33 -24.05
C ASP A 121 -8.80 27.26 -23.75
N LYS A 122 -9.44 26.22 -24.32
CA LYS A 122 -10.87 25.96 -24.27
C LYS A 122 -11.12 24.49 -23.98
N PHE A 123 -12.02 24.21 -23.05
CA PHE A 123 -12.49 22.85 -22.83
C PHE A 123 -13.57 22.49 -23.85
N SER A 124 -13.14 22.10 -25.05
CA SER A 124 -14.02 21.85 -26.19
C SER A 124 -13.88 20.45 -26.77
N GLN A 125 -14.85 20.06 -27.59
CA GLN A 125 -14.76 18.85 -28.39
C GLN A 125 -13.56 18.87 -29.36
N PHE A 126 -13.23 17.72 -29.93
CA PHE A 126 -12.13 17.59 -30.89
C PHE A 126 -12.35 18.49 -32.11
N ASN A 127 -11.36 19.31 -32.46
CA ASN A 127 -11.40 20.18 -33.63
C ASN A 127 -10.91 19.43 -34.87
N TYR A 128 -11.78 19.28 -35.87
CA TYR A 128 -11.48 18.60 -37.14
C TYR A 128 -11.04 19.56 -38.25
N GLY A 129 -10.80 20.84 -37.93
CA GLY A 129 -10.66 21.91 -38.93
C GLY A 129 -12.02 22.39 -39.44
N THR A 130 -12.05 23.47 -40.22
CA THR A 130 -13.30 24.15 -40.63
C THR A 130 -14.29 23.19 -41.30
N ASP A 131 -13.87 22.50 -42.36
CA ASP A 131 -14.76 21.61 -43.12
C ASP A 131 -15.18 20.38 -42.30
N GLY A 132 -14.25 19.84 -41.51
CA GLY A 132 -14.52 18.71 -40.62
C GLY A 132 -15.49 19.08 -39.50
N ASN A 133 -15.38 20.28 -38.93
CA ASN A 133 -16.29 20.78 -37.90
C ASN A 133 -17.67 21.07 -38.48
N VAL A 134 -17.76 21.61 -39.69
CA VAL A 134 -19.06 21.80 -40.36
C VAL A 134 -19.72 20.44 -40.61
N ALA A 135 -18.97 19.46 -41.09
CA ALA A 135 -19.51 18.10 -41.32
C ALA A 135 -19.91 17.38 -40.01
N LYS A 136 -19.16 17.58 -38.91
CA LYS A 136 -19.36 16.89 -37.63
C LYS A 136 -20.38 17.58 -36.71
N TYR A 137 -20.33 18.92 -36.66
CA TYR A 137 -21.02 19.76 -35.68
C TYR A 137 -21.96 20.79 -36.32
N GLY A 138 -21.90 21.00 -37.64
CA GLY A 138 -22.69 22.04 -38.32
C GLY A 138 -22.19 23.47 -38.08
N GLN A 139 -20.98 23.65 -37.53
CA GLN A 139 -20.41 24.96 -37.21
C GLN A 139 -18.90 25.01 -37.49
N LEU A 140 -18.33 26.22 -37.63
CA LEU A 140 -16.95 26.42 -38.06
C LEU A 140 -15.90 25.96 -37.01
N SER A 141 -16.23 26.05 -35.72
CA SER A 141 -15.35 25.69 -34.60
C SER A 141 -15.91 24.54 -33.77
N ALA A 142 -15.06 23.76 -33.12
CA ALA A 142 -15.53 22.74 -32.19
C ALA A 142 -16.29 23.37 -31.00
N PRO A 143 -17.46 22.83 -30.62
CA PRO A 143 -18.24 23.35 -29.50
C PRO A 143 -17.56 23.08 -28.15
N GLU A 144 -17.71 24.02 -27.22
CA GLU A 144 -17.25 23.86 -25.83
C GLU A 144 -18.15 22.88 -25.06
N TYR A 145 -17.57 22.13 -24.12
CA TYR A 145 -18.36 21.30 -23.21
C TYR A 145 -19.11 22.21 -22.22
N PRO A 146 -20.44 22.09 -22.10
CA PRO A 146 -21.24 23.00 -21.28
C PRO A 146 -21.17 22.63 -19.80
N LEU A 147 -20.03 22.89 -19.15
CA LEU A 147 -19.79 22.56 -17.74
C LEU A 147 -20.83 23.17 -16.78
N GLY A 148 -21.50 24.26 -17.16
CA GLY A 148 -22.58 24.86 -16.38
C GLY A 148 -23.83 23.97 -16.26
N ASN A 149 -23.97 22.95 -17.11
CA ASN A 149 -25.03 21.94 -16.99
C ASN A 149 -24.80 21.01 -15.79
N ILE A 150 -23.59 21.00 -15.21
CA ILE A 150 -23.27 20.18 -14.06
C ILE A 150 -23.84 20.83 -12.80
N THR A 151 -24.85 20.20 -12.20
CA THR A 151 -25.57 20.69 -11.01
C THR A 151 -25.22 19.95 -9.72
N SER A 152 -24.52 18.82 -9.84
CA SER A 152 -24.12 17.97 -8.70
C SER A 152 -23.30 18.75 -7.68
N GLN A 153 -23.71 18.67 -6.41
CA GLN A 153 -23.01 19.28 -5.27
C GLN A 153 -21.96 18.34 -4.66
N ASP A 154 -21.77 17.15 -5.23
CA ASP A 154 -20.96 16.07 -4.65
C ASP A 154 -19.62 15.87 -5.36
N ILE A 155 -19.14 16.92 -6.03
CA ILE A 155 -17.86 16.95 -6.74
C ILE A 155 -16.77 17.49 -5.81
N VAL A 156 -15.69 16.73 -5.67
CA VAL A 156 -14.47 17.11 -4.96
C VAL A 156 -13.34 17.23 -5.97
N LEU A 157 -12.70 18.40 -6.04
CA LEU A 157 -11.49 18.59 -6.83
C LEU A 157 -10.26 18.50 -5.92
N VAL A 158 -9.26 17.72 -6.32
CA VAL A 158 -7.97 17.59 -5.61
C VAL A 158 -6.83 17.83 -6.59
N HIS A 159 -5.91 18.74 -6.27
CA HIS A 159 -4.77 19.06 -7.12
C HIS A 159 -3.49 19.30 -6.29
N GLY A 160 -2.33 19.13 -6.93
CA GLY A 160 -1.01 19.39 -6.35
C GLY A 160 -0.54 20.82 -6.60
N LEU A 161 0.48 21.26 -5.87
CA LEU A 161 1.16 22.54 -6.13
C LEU A 161 2.27 22.42 -7.18
N ASN A 162 2.81 21.21 -7.40
CA ASN A 162 3.91 20.94 -8.35
C ASN A 162 3.44 20.08 -9.54
N ASP A 163 2.13 20.03 -9.77
CA ASP A 163 1.54 19.36 -10.93
C ASP A 163 1.74 20.23 -12.17
N LEU A 164 2.73 19.89 -13.00
CA LEU A 164 3.04 20.68 -14.20
C LEU A 164 1.96 20.54 -15.28
N LEU A 165 1.12 19.51 -15.22
CA LEU A 165 0.09 19.26 -16.22
C LEU A 165 -1.26 19.90 -15.81
N ALA A 166 -1.78 19.56 -14.63
CA ALA A 166 -2.99 20.13 -14.06
C ALA A 166 -2.65 21.36 -13.18
N ASP A 167 -2.25 22.46 -13.84
CA ASP A 167 -1.86 23.69 -13.14
C ASP A 167 -2.98 24.22 -12.22
N VAL A 168 -2.58 24.83 -11.11
CA VAL A 168 -3.50 25.35 -10.09
C VAL A 168 -4.51 26.34 -10.67
N LEU A 169 -4.10 27.20 -11.58
CA LEU A 169 -4.97 28.20 -12.21
C LEU A 169 -6.01 27.55 -13.14
N ASP A 170 -5.60 26.50 -13.84
CA ASP A 170 -6.47 25.74 -14.74
C ASP A 170 -7.52 24.93 -13.95
N VAL A 171 -7.11 24.31 -12.82
CA VAL A 171 -8.03 23.61 -11.92
C VAL A 171 -8.97 24.59 -11.20
N GLN A 172 -8.49 25.78 -10.83
CA GLN A 172 -9.33 26.84 -10.27
C GLN A 172 -10.34 27.37 -11.30
N ARG A 173 -9.94 27.49 -12.58
CA ARG A 173 -10.85 27.87 -13.66
C ARG A 173 -11.96 26.84 -13.86
N LEU A 174 -11.63 25.55 -13.80
CA LEU A 174 -12.61 24.47 -13.80
C LEU A 174 -13.56 24.59 -12.62
N ALA A 175 -13.04 24.83 -11.41
CA ALA A 175 -13.85 25.01 -10.21
C ALA A 175 -14.87 26.17 -10.37
N ASN A 176 -14.45 27.29 -10.95
CA ASN A 176 -15.31 28.46 -11.15
C ASN A 176 -16.44 28.22 -12.18
N LYS A 177 -16.26 27.24 -13.09
CA LYS A 177 -17.27 26.88 -14.10
C LYS A 177 -18.30 25.88 -13.57
N ILE A 178 -18.00 25.20 -12.47
CA ILE A 178 -18.91 24.24 -11.83
C ILE A 178 -19.59 24.96 -10.66
N HIS A 179 -20.91 25.11 -10.73
CA HIS A 179 -21.65 26.02 -9.84
C HIS A 179 -21.57 25.69 -8.35
N LYS A 180 -21.40 24.41 -7.96
CA LYS A 180 -21.32 23.98 -6.55
C LYS A 180 -20.39 22.79 -6.39
N LEU A 181 -19.23 23.01 -5.77
CA LEU A 181 -18.31 21.94 -5.37
C LEU A 181 -18.54 21.55 -3.90
N ARG A 182 -18.44 20.25 -3.61
CA ARG A 182 -18.38 19.74 -2.23
C ARG A 182 -17.10 20.19 -1.54
N ALA A 183 -15.98 20.12 -2.26
CA ALA A 183 -14.69 20.57 -1.77
C ALA A 183 -13.72 20.87 -2.93
N PHE A 184 -12.84 21.83 -2.68
CA PHE A 184 -11.66 22.11 -3.49
C PHE A 184 -10.44 21.94 -2.57
N LYS A 185 -9.57 20.98 -2.88
CA LYS A 185 -8.45 20.56 -2.02
C LYS A 185 -7.13 20.71 -2.74
N THR A 186 -6.23 21.47 -2.14
CA THR A 186 -4.85 21.61 -2.58
C THR A 186 -3.95 20.74 -1.70
N ILE A 187 -3.18 19.84 -2.30
CA ILE A 187 -2.11 19.12 -1.63
C ILE A 187 -0.92 20.07 -1.54
N ARG A 188 -0.62 20.51 -0.31
CA ARG A 188 0.40 21.55 -0.05
C ARG A 188 1.82 21.01 0.03
N TRP A 189 2.04 19.72 -0.25
CA TRP A 189 3.38 19.17 -0.31
C TRP A 189 4.11 19.80 -1.51
N PRO A 190 5.24 20.51 -1.31
CA PRO A 190 5.84 21.36 -2.34
C PRO A 190 6.28 20.62 -3.60
N GLN A 191 6.49 19.31 -3.53
CA GLN A 191 6.95 18.52 -4.67
C GLN A 191 5.86 17.65 -5.29
N TRP A 192 4.64 17.67 -4.74
CA TRP A 192 3.55 16.77 -5.17
C TRP A 192 3.15 17.04 -6.62
N ASP A 193 3.45 16.08 -7.49
CA ASP A 193 3.33 16.16 -8.95
C ASP A 193 2.06 15.45 -9.48
N HIS A 194 1.90 15.45 -10.81
CA HIS A 194 0.73 14.86 -11.46
C HIS A 194 0.58 13.35 -11.24
N LEU A 195 1.69 12.64 -11.06
CA LEU A 195 1.78 11.18 -11.02
C LEU A 195 1.63 10.63 -9.60
N ASP A 196 1.90 11.44 -8.58
CA ASP A 196 1.71 11.10 -7.16
C ASP A 196 0.26 10.68 -6.83
N PHE A 197 -0.72 11.22 -7.57
CA PHE A 197 -2.13 10.84 -7.46
C PHE A 197 -2.42 9.40 -7.93
N LYS A 198 -1.58 8.83 -8.81
CA LYS A 198 -1.82 7.54 -9.48
C LYS A 198 -0.89 6.44 -8.98
N TYR A 199 0.34 6.77 -8.58
CA TYR A 199 1.39 5.78 -8.36
C TYR A 199 1.97 5.75 -6.95
N LYS A 200 1.22 6.21 -5.95
CA LYS A 200 1.57 6.00 -4.55
C LYS A 200 1.46 4.51 -4.19
N CYS A 201 2.59 3.79 -4.21
CA CYS A 201 2.72 2.43 -3.68
C CYS A 201 4.17 2.13 -3.26
N ARG A 202 4.42 1.88 -1.96
CA ARG A 202 5.72 1.48 -1.36
C ARG A 202 5.45 0.41 -0.31
N GLN A 203 6.11 -0.76 -0.16
CA GLN A 203 5.53 -1.93 0.60
C GLN A 203 6.27 -3.33 0.91
N LYS A 204 6.46 -3.83 2.18
CA LYS A 204 6.41 -5.28 2.79
C LYS A 204 6.71 -5.53 4.32
N ASN A 205 5.77 -5.23 5.19
CA ASN A 205 5.15 -6.05 6.25
C ASN A 205 5.80 -6.32 7.60
N THR A 206 6.22 -5.25 8.26
CA THR A 206 5.98 -5.06 9.70
C THR A 206 5.36 -3.69 9.93
N ASP A 207 4.50 -3.57 10.92
CA ASP A 207 3.99 -2.32 11.48
C ASP A 207 4.64 -1.99 12.83
N CYS A 208 5.77 -2.63 13.11
CA CYS A 208 6.69 -2.48 14.24
C CYS A 208 6.07 -1.86 15.50
N GLY A 209 5.14 -2.62 16.08
CA GLY A 209 4.69 -2.55 17.46
C GLY A 209 5.69 -3.14 18.45
N VAL A 210 5.27 -3.26 19.71
CA VAL A 210 6.08 -3.87 20.79
C VAL A 210 6.33 -5.37 20.52
N ASP A 211 5.32 -6.09 20.02
CA ASP A 211 5.39 -7.51 19.70
C ASP A 211 6.13 -7.80 18.37
N ASP A 212 5.97 -6.95 17.36
CA ASP A 212 6.82 -6.97 16.15
C ASP A 212 8.31 -6.81 16.52
N ALA A 213 8.63 -5.91 17.46
CA ALA A 213 10.02 -5.70 17.89
C ALA A 213 10.62 -6.98 18.48
N MET A 214 9.82 -7.71 19.27
CA MET A 214 10.18 -9.04 19.78
C MET A 214 10.42 -10.06 18.67
N ALA A 215 9.55 -10.08 17.66
CA ALA A 215 9.67 -10.94 16.50
C ALA A 215 10.96 -10.64 15.69
N ILE A 216 11.27 -9.36 15.46
CA ILE A 216 12.49 -8.92 14.78
C ILE A 216 13.74 -9.28 15.59
N MET A 217 13.73 -9.11 16.92
CA MET A 217 14.85 -9.56 17.76
C MET A 217 15.11 -11.07 17.64
N LEU A 218 14.05 -11.89 17.62
CA LEU A 218 14.20 -13.34 17.37
C LEU A 218 14.73 -13.61 15.95
N ALA A 219 14.20 -12.94 14.94
CA ALA A 219 14.67 -13.12 13.56
C ALA A 219 16.15 -12.78 13.42
N THR A 220 16.61 -11.67 14.00
CA THR A 220 18.02 -11.24 13.96
C THR A 220 18.93 -12.17 14.75
N TYR A 221 18.45 -12.75 15.85
CA TYR A 221 19.12 -13.85 16.53
C TYR A 221 19.30 -15.06 15.60
N CYS A 222 18.22 -15.52 14.95
CA CYS A 222 18.28 -16.62 13.99
C CYS A 222 19.22 -16.33 12.81
N HIS A 223 19.25 -15.06 12.35
CA HIS A 223 20.15 -14.61 11.31
C HIS A 223 21.63 -14.70 11.73
N LYS A 224 21.95 -14.22 12.94
CA LYS A 224 23.30 -14.35 13.52
C LYS A 224 23.73 -15.80 13.71
N GLN A 225 22.78 -16.70 13.97
CA GLN A 225 23.01 -18.14 14.05
C GLN A 225 23.07 -18.84 12.68
N ASN A 226 23.00 -18.10 11.56
CA ASN A 226 22.94 -18.63 10.19
C ASN A 226 21.78 -19.61 9.94
N LEU A 227 20.70 -19.52 10.71
CA LEU A 227 19.48 -20.30 10.48
C LEU A 227 18.64 -19.71 9.34
N ILE A 228 18.72 -18.38 9.16
CA ILE A 228 18.06 -17.64 8.09
C ILE A 228 18.95 -16.51 7.57
N ASP A 229 18.64 -16.03 6.38
CA ASP A 229 19.18 -14.78 5.85
C ASP A 229 18.08 -13.72 5.78
N ILE A 230 18.20 -12.64 6.56
CA ILE A 230 17.25 -11.52 6.50
C ILE A 230 17.64 -10.63 5.33
N MET A 231 17.01 -10.89 4.19
CA MET A 231 17.26 -10.12 2.96
C MET A 231 16.78 -8.67 3.05
N ALA A 232 15.67 -8.44 3.74
CA ALA A 232 15.04 -7.14 3.88
C ALA A 232 14.05 -7.15 5.04
N ILE A 233 13.96 -6.04 5.77
CA ILE A 233 12.81 -5.67 6.58
C ILE A 233 12.09 -4.58 5.85
N THR A 234 10.77 -4.59 5.85
CA THR A 234 10.09 -3.45 5.26
C THR A 234 8.82 -3.08 6.03
N CYS A 235 8.53 -1.80 6.07
CA CYS A 235 7.63 -1.21 7.06
C CYS A 235 6.25 -0.87 6.46
N GLN A 236 5.22 -0.72 7.26
CA GLN A 236 3.91 -0.16 6.86
C GLN A 236 3.18 0.44 8.06
N PHE A 237 2.05 1.07 7.79
CA PHE A 237 1.04 1.41 8.80
C PHE A 237 0.47 0.17 9.49
N GLY A 238 -0.06 0.37 10.70
CA GLY A 238 -0.74 -0.67 11.48
C GLY A 238 -0.76 -0.27 12.96
N ASN A 239 0.15 -0.78 13.78
CA ASN A 239 0.31 -0.38 15.18
C ASN A 239 0.63 1.13 15.36
N THR A 240 1.29 1.74 14.38
CA THR A 240 1.51 3.20 14.32
C THR A 240 1.65 3.66 12.86
N TYR A 241 1.91 4.95 12.65
CA TYR A 241 2.23 5.48 11.32
C TYR A 241 3.57 4.93 10.83
N VAL A 242 3.67 4.64 9.53
CA VAL A 242 4.85 4.00 8.93
C VAL A 242 6.19 4.71 9.21
N ASP A 243 6.19 6.03 9.40
CA ASP A 243 7.40 6.77 9.73
C ASP A 243 7.91 6.48 11.16
N ASN A 244 6.99 6.23 12.09
CA ASN A 244 7.34 5.71 13.42
C ASN A 244 7.81 4.26 13.32
N VAL A 245 7.12 3.43 12.53
CA VAL A 245 7.49 2.03 12.30
C VAL A 245 8.94 1.89 11.81
N VAL A 246 9.37 2.73 10.86
CA VAL A 246 10.76 2.72 10.38
C VAL A 246 11.75 3.01 11.51
N LYS A 247 11.45 4.00 12.37
CA LYS A 247 12.28 4.31 13.55
C LYS A 247 12.30 3.14 14.54
N ASN A 248 11.14 2.54 14.80
CA ASN A 248 10.99 1.40 15.71
C ASN A 248 11.80 0.18 15.25
N VAL A 249 11.80 -0.10 13.93
CA VAL A 249 12.70 -1.12 13.35
C VAL A 249 14.16 -0.73 13.61
N GLY A 250 14.54 0.52 13.37
CA GLY A 250 15.88 1.02 13.69
C GLY A 250 16.29 0.77 15.15
N TYR A 251 15.44 1.16 16.10
CA TYR A 251 15.67 0.94 17.53
C TYR A 251 15.82 -0.54 17.87
N THR A 252 14.96 -1.38 17.30
CA THR A 252 15.00 -2.84 17.49
C THR A 252 16.27 -3.47 16.95
N LEU A 253 16.72 -3.07 15.75
CA LEU A 253 17.99 -3.55 15.18
C LEU A 253 19.20 -3.06 16.00
N ASN A 254 19.16 -1.82 16.49
CA ASN A 254 20.16 -1.32 17.41
C ASN A 254 20.20 -2.12 18.72
N ALA A 255 19.04 -2.41 19.33
CA ALA A 255 18.95 -3.25 20.53
C ALA A 255 19.50 -4.67 20.30
N SER A 256 19.39 -5.16 19.06
CA SER A 256 19.91 -6.47 18.63
C SER A 256 21.38 -6.46 18.22
N ASP A 257 22.07 -5.31 18.29
CA ASP A 257 23.45 -5.10 17.83
C ASP A 257 23.69 -5.66 16.41
N ILE A 258 22.80 -5.33 15.49
CA ILE A 258 22.90 -5.75 14.08
C ILE A 258 22.85 -4.55 13.16
N LYS A 259 23.65 -4.59 12.08
CA LYS A 259 23.75 -3.55 11.06
C LYS A 259 23.68 -4.19 9.68
N GLY A 260 23.40 -3.38 8.66
CA GLY A 260 23.41 -3.83 7.26
C GLY A 260 22.14 -4.52 6.78
N ILE A 261 21.16 -4.76 7.65
CA ILE A 261 19.82 -5.18 7.22
C ILE A 261 19.15 -4.01 6.50
N LYS A 262 18.73 -4.26 5.26
CA LYS A 262 18.07 -3.26 4.43
C LYS A 262 16.65 -3.01 4.90
N ILE A 263 16.31 -1.74 5.14
CA ILE A 263 14.99 -1.31 5.56
C ILE A 263 14.34 -0.56 4.41
N TYR A 264 13.16 -1.01 3.98
CA TYR A 264 12.40 -0.34 2.93
C TYR A 264 11.11 0.22 3.52
N ARG A 265 10.86 1.52 3.34
CA ARG A 265 9.61 2.14 3.79
C ARG A 265 8.45 1.66 2.91
N GLY A 266 7.34 1.30 3.53
CA GLY A 266 6.14 0.86 2.83
C GLY A 266 4.91 1.75 2.98
N CYS A 267 3.73 1.12 2.97
CA CYS A 267 2.47 1.84 2.75
C CYS A 267 2.06 2.58 4.01
N ASP A 268 1.40 3.72 3.84
CA ASP A 268 0.93 4.59 4.92
C ASP A 268 -0.56 4.43 5.22
N GLY A 269 -1.26 3.55 4.49
CA GLY A 269 -2.67 3.21 4.72
C GLY A 269 -3.14 2.05 3.84
N PRO A 270 -4.38 1.58 4.05
CA PRO A 270 -4.93 0.44 3.32
C PRO A 270 -5.17 0.73 1.85
N LEU A 271 -5.35 -0.33 1.05
CA LEU A 271 -5.73 -0.23 -0.36
C LEU A 271 -7.06 0.51 -0.55
N ASN A 272 -7.97 0.36 0.40
CA ASN A 272 -9.28 0.98 0.37
C ASN A 272 -9.63 1.59 1.72
N GLY A 273 -10.11 2.84 1.71
CA GLY A 273 -10.52 3.56 2.91
C GLY A 273 -9.42 4.40 3.53
N LYS A 274 -9.60 4.76 4.81
CA LYS A 274 -8.64 5.55 5.58
C LYS A 274 -8.16 4.71 6.76
N TYR A 275 -6.85 4.74 6.98
CA TYR A 275 -6.27 4.23 8.20
C TYR A 275 -6.70 5.10 9.39
N VAL A 276 -7.12 4.44 10.45
CA VAL A 276 -7.42 5.05 11.75
C VAL A 276 -6.47 4.41 12.74
N LEU A 277 -5.63 5.23 13.36
CA LEU A 277 -4.66 4.78 14.35
C LEU A 277 -5.39 4.30 15.61
N GLU A 278 -5.13 3.06 16.01
CA GLU A 278 -5.45 2.54 17.34
C GLU A 278 -4.18 2.58 18.18
N GLU A 279 -4.11 3.46 19.19
CA GLU A 279 -2.90 3.70 20.01
C GLU A 279 -2.67 2.59 21.05
N TYR A 280 -2.80 1.32 20.65
CA TYR A 280 -2.67 0.17 21.56
C TYR A 280 -1.27 0.09 22.20
N TYR A 281 -0.23 0.33 21.41
CA TYR A 281 1.16 0.39 21.85
C TYR A 281 1.66 1.83 22.11
N GLY A 282 0.73 2.76 22.35
CA GLY A 282 1.04 4.19 22.50
C GLY A 282 1.12 4.90 21.16
N THR A 283 1.45 6.19 21.21
CA THR A 283 1.48 7.07 20.03
C THR A 283 2.63 6.73 19.07
N ASP A 284 3.79 6.35 19.62
CA ASP A 284 4.96 5.95 18.84
C ASP A 284 4.93 4.47 18.40
N GLY A 285 3.97 3.68 18.88
CA GLY A 285 3.86 2.24 18.62
C GLY A 285 4.86 1.38 19.37
N LEU A 286 5.70 1.95 20.24
CA LEU A 286 6.78 1.26 20.95
C LEU A 286 6.74 1.54 22.46
N GLY A 287 5.53 1.64 23.01
CA GLY A 287 5.28 1.90 24.43
C GLY A 287 5.59 3.33 24.86
N ASP A 288 5.50 4.30 23.94
CA ASP A 288 5.87 5.71 24.14
C ASP A 288 7.27 5.91 24.74
N SER A 289 8.15 4.96 24.43
CA SER A 289 9.50 4.86 24.98
C SER A 289 10.56 5.54 24.10
N THR A 290 10.26 5.81 22.82
CA THR A 290 11.25 6.37 21.88
C THR A 290 11.72 7.76 22.27
N LYS A 291 10.92 8.53 23.03
CA LYS A 291 11.29 9.85 23.56
C LYS A 291 12.42 9.81 24.59
N ASP A 292 12.59 8.68 25.27
CA ASP A 292 13.59 8.46 26.31
C ASP A 292 14.83 7.74 25.75
N MET A 293 14.85 7.47 24.44
CA MET A 293 15.96 6.83 23.74
C MET A 293 16.77 7.85 22.94
N PRO A 294 18.09 7.64 22.75
CA PRO A 294 18.88 8.48 21.87
C PRO A 294 18.33 8.44 20.44
N PRO A 295 18.23 9.58 19.72
CA PRO A 295 17.77 9.59 18.34
C PRO A 295 18.57 8.61 17.47
N ILE A 296 17.85 7.86 16.63
CA ILE A 296 18.46 6.93 15.68
C ILE A 296 18.32 7.44 14.26
N ASP A 297 19.42 7.40 13.52
CA ASP A 297 19.40 7.61 12.07
C ASP A 297 19.21 6.25 11.39
N VAL A 298 18.10 6.11 10.66
CA VAL A 298 17.74 4.87 9.99
C VAL A 298 18.05 5.01 8.52
N ALA A 299 18.98 4.20 8.02
CA ALA A 299 19.27 4.12 6.59
C ALA A 299 18.09 3.42 5.88
N ILE A 300 17.21 4.21 5.29
CA ILE A 300 16.08 3.71 4.50
C ILE A 300 16.54 3.58 3.06
N GLU A 301 16.28 2.42 2.47
CA GLU A 301 16.46 2.20 1.04
C GLU A 301 15.49 3.08 0.24
N ARG A 302 15.99 3.71 -0.84
CA ARG A 302 15.17 4.56 -1.70
C ARG A 302 14.06 3.78 -2.42
N GLU A 303 14.33 2.51 -2.70
CA GLU A 303 13.38 1.65 -3.37
C GLU A 303 12.12 1.49 -2.50
N PRO A 304 10.91 1.71 -3.05
CA PRO A 304 9.67 1.43 -2.36
C PRO A 304 9.57 -0.04 -2.02
N ALA A 305 9.08 -0.37 -0.84
CA ALA A 305 9.16 -1.77 -0.43
C ALA A 305 8.49 -2.76 -1.41
N ALA A 306 7.38 -2.45 -2.12
CA ALA A 306 6.71 -3.43 -3.00
C ALA A 306 7.57 -3.80 -4.19
N ASN A 307 8.32 -2.81 -4.67
CA ASN A 307 9.30 -3.00 -5.70
C ASN A 307 10.40 -3.93 -5.21
N ALA A 308 10.93 -3.66 -4.02
CA ALA A 308 11.93 -4.51 -3.40
C ALA A 308 11.41 -5.94 -3.30
N LEU A 309 10.13 -6.15 -3.03
CA LEU A 309 9.55 -7.50 -3.00
C LEU A 309 9.50 -8.20 -4.33
N VAL A 310 9.00 -7.49 -5.34
CA VAL A 310 8.90 -8.04 -6.69
C VAL A 310 10.31 -8.36 -7.18
N ARG A 311 11.26 -7.45 -6.96
CA ARG A 311 12.67 -7.60 -7.32
C ARG A 311 13.30 -8.78 -6.57
N LEU A 312 13.28 -8.78 -5.24
CA LEU A 312 13.89 -9.83 -4.41
C LEU A 312 13.26 -11.19 -4.70
N ALA A 313 11.93 -11.29 -4.81
CA ALA A 313 11.28 -12.54 -5.16
C ALA A 313 11.74 -13.05 -6.53
N ARG A 314 11.82 -12.17 -7.53
CA ARG A 314 12.30 -12.51 -8.88
C ARG A 314 13.78 -12.92 -8.90
N GLU A 315 14.62 -12.25 -8.11
CA GLU A 315 16.06 -12.55 -7.99
C GLU A 315 16.32 -13.88 -7.26
N HIS A 316 15.40 -14.28 -6.37
CA HIS A 316 15.52 -15.48 -5.55
C HIS A 316 14.26 -16.37 -5.66
N PRO A 317 13.96 -16.88 -6.88
CA PRO A 317 12.72 -17.60 -7.13
C PRO A 317 12.67 -18.88 -6.29
N LYS A 318 11.53 -19.09 -5.62
CA LYS A 318 11.22 -20.21 -4.72
C LYS A 318 12.14 -20.35 -3.50
N GLN A 319 12.94 -19.34 -3.19
CA GLN A 319 13.82 -19.33 -2.01
C GLN A 319 13.24 -18.46 -0.89
N ILE A 320 12.54 -17.38 -1.22
CA ILE A 320 12.04 -16.41 -0.24
C ILE A 320 10.82 -16.96 0.50
N THR A 321 10.94 -17.03 1.83
CA THR A 321 9.81 -17.10 2.76
C THR A 321 9.42 -15.69 3.17
N LEU A 322 8.15 -15.36 2.99
CA LEU A 322 7.59 -14.08 3.39
C LEU A 322 6.94 -14.23 4.76
N ILE A 323 7.41 -13.49 5.76
CA ILE A 323 6.75 -13.42 7.07
C ILE A 323 6.07 -12.06 7.18
N ALA A 324 4.75 -12.05 7.38
CA ALA A 324 3.95 -10.84 7.48
C ALA A 324 3.44 -10.68 8.92
N LEU A 325 3.90 -9.62 9.56
CA LEU A 325 3.58 -9.30 10.95
C LEU A 325 2.46 -8.26 11.07
N GLY A 326 2.24 -7.46 10.02
CA GLY A 326 1.17 -6.45 9.97
C GLY A 326 0.12 -6.66 8.88
N PRO A 327 -0.66 -5.61 8.55
CA PRO A 327 -1.62 -5.60 7.44
C PRO A 327 -1.06 -6.12 6.12
N LEU A 328 -1.89 -6.68 5.23
CA LEU A 328 -1.38 -7.34 4.01
C LEU A 328 -1.22 -6.43 2.80
N THR A 329 -1.44 -5.12 3.01
CA THR A 329 -1.40 -4.08 1.97
C THR A 329 -0.16 -4.22 1.13
N ASN A 330 0.97 -4.47 1.78
CA ASN A 330 2.24 -4.54 1.09
C ASN A 330 2.41 -5.65 0.06
N ILE A 331 1.95 -6.82 0.47
CA ILE A 331 2.04 -8.03 -0.31
C ILE A 331 1.02 -7.96 -1.44
N ALA A 332 -0.15 -7.40 -1.16
CA ALA A 332 -1.18 -7.18 -2.15
C ALA A 332 -0.72 -6.23 -3.26
N SER A 333 -0.09 -5.08 -2.95
CA SER A 333 0.37 -4.24 -4.08
C SER A 333 1.60 -4.80 -4.77
N ALA A 334 2.47 -5.58 -4.11
CA ALA A 334 3.49 -6.34 -4.83
C ALA A 334 2.89 -7.23 -5.93
N TYR A 335 1.77 -7.89 -5.62
CA TYR A 335 1.01 -8.67 -6.58
C TYR A 335 0.32 -7.81 -7.65
N ILE A 336 -0.29 -6.67 -7.28
CA ILE A 336 -0.89 -5.73 -8.25
C ILE A 336 0.18 -5.23 -9.24
N LEU A 337 1.39 -5.00 -8.75
CA LEU A 337 2.53 -4.53 -9.53
C LEU A 337 3.13 -5.62 -10.41
N ASN A 338 3.06 -6.88 -9.99
CA ASN A 338 3.47 -8.04 -10.78
C ASN A 338 2.64 -9.27 -10.39
N ASN A 339 1.71 -9.67 -11.27
CA ASN A 339 0.82 -10.80 -11.01
C ASN A 339 1.52 -12.17 -10.94
N LYS A 340 2.81 -12.26 -11.31
CA LYS A 340 3.66 -13.45 -11.10
C LYS A 340 4.45 -13.40 -9.80
N PHE A 341 4.23 -12.39 -8.96
CA PHE A 341 4.97 -12.21 -7.71
C PHE A 341 4.91 -13.45 -6.81
N PHE A 342 3.72 -14.03 -6.62
CA PHE A 342 3.54 -15.23 -5.80
C PHE A 342 4.21 -16.48 -6.39
N ASP A 343 4.31 -16.56 -7.72
CA ASP A 343 5.00 -17.64 -8.43
C ASP A 343 6.45 -17.76 -7.98
N ASN A 344 7.07 -16.67 -7.54
CA ASN A 344 8.45 -16.65 -7.11
C ASN A 344 8.64 -16.88 -5.61
N LEU A 345 7.58 -16.94 -4.80
CA LEU A 345 7.71 -17.18 -3.36
C LEU A 345 7.73 -18.67 -3.03
N LYS A 346 8.51 -19.02 -2.00
CA LYS A 346 8.52 -20.36 -1.40
C LYS A 346 7.24 -20.59 -0.59
N LYS A 347 7.02 -19.72 0.42
CA LYS A 347 5.88 -19.75 1.32
C LYS A 347 5.62 -18.37 1.91
N ILE A 348 4.40 -18.16 2.39
CA ILE A 348 3.97 -16.99 3.14
C ILE A 348 3.53 -17.46 4.53
N VAL A 349 4.00 -16.79 5.58
CA VAL A 349 3.59 -17.00 6.97
C VAL A 349 3.00 -15.69 7.49
N LEU A 350 1.77 -15.73 8.00
CA LEU A 350 1.00 -14.55 8.40
C LEU A 350 0.68 -14.64 9.90
N MET A 351 0.97 -13.58 10.66
CA MET A 351 0.29 -13.36 11.95
C MET A 351 -1.05 -12.67 11.64
N SER A 352 -2.14 -13.43 11.68
CA SER A 352 -3.45 -12.89 11.31
C SER A 352 -4.61 -13.85 11.58
N GLY A 353 -5.81 -13.30 11.56
CA GLY A 353 -7.05 -14.04 11.55
C GLY A 353 -7.44 -14.65 12.89
N SER A 354 -8.64 -15.21 12.88
CA SER A 354 -9.23 -15.93 13.99
C SER A 354 -9.96 -17.17 13.45
N LEU A 355 -9.81 -18.30 14.14
CA LEU A 355 -10.50 -19.55 13.82
C LEU A 355 -11.92 -19.60 14.40
N ASN A 356 -12.14 -19.05 15.59
CA ASN A 356 -13.33 -19.24 16.40
C ASN A 356 -14.02 -17.92 16.79
N PHE A 357 -13.91 -16.89 15.95
CA PHE A 357 -14.47 -15.56 16.24
C PHE A 357 -13.87 -14.91 17.51
N ASP A 358 -12.67 -15.32 17.88
CA ASP A 358 -11.89 -14.71 18.95
C ASP A 358 -10.91 -13.69 18.37
N GLY A 359 -11.48 -12.66 17.75
CA GLY A 359 -10.71 -11.52 17.29
C GLY A 359 -10.06 -10.74 18.45
N ASN A 360 -9.35 -9.66 18.14
CA ASN A 360 -8.75 -8.79 19.16
C ASN A 360 -9.66 -7.57 19.43
N THR A 361 -9.38 -6.41 18.86
CA THR A 361 -10.25 -5.23 18.93
C THR A 361 -11.60 -5.48 18.25
N TYR A 362 -11.63 -6.34 17.22
CA TYR A 362 -12.83 -6.63 16.44
C TYR A 362 -13.33 -8.04 16.69
N PRO A 363 -14.64 -8.27 16.86
CA PRO A 363 -15.18 -9.54 17.38
C PRO A 363 -15.09 -10.73 16.43
N VAL A 364 -14.63 -10.57 15.19
CA VAL A 364 -14.69 -11.62 14.16
C VAL A 364 -13.38 -11.80 13.39
N THR A 365 -12.38 -10.94 13.64
CA THR A 365 -11.14 -10.93 12.88
C THR A 365 -10.00 -10.27 13.67
N SER A 366 -8.78 -10.44 13.20
CA SER A 366 -7.59 -9.79 13.76
C SER A 366 -7.42 -8.37 13.24
N PHE A 367 -6.73 -7.54 14.01
CA PHE A 367 -6.28 -6.20 13.63
C PHE A 367 -5.61 -6.15 12.25
N ASN A 368 -4.65 -7.04 11.95
CA ASN A 368 -3.96 -7.03 10.66
C ASN A 368 -4.89 -7.22 9.45
N ILE A 369 -5.93 -8.04 9.57
CA ILE A 369 -6.89 -8.25 8.48
C ILE A 369 -7.86 -7.09 8.37
N ILE A 370 -8.44 -6.61 9.49
CA ILE A 370 -9.43 -5.53 9.44
C ILE A 370 -8.82 -4.21 8.96
N SER A 371 -7.53 -4.00 9.27
CA SER A 371 -6.76 -2.85 8.82
C SER A 371 -6.65 -2.78 7.30
N ASP A 372 -6.66 -3.91 6.58
CA ASP A 372 -6.79 -3.95 5.12
C ASP A 372 -7.39 -5.27 4.61
N VAL A 373 -8.73 -5.30 4.60
CA VAL A 373 -9.50 -6.51 4.26
C VAL A 373 -9.37 -6.85 2.76
N GLU A 374 -9.33 -5.83 1.90
CA GLU A 374 -9.12 -5.97 0.47
C GLU A 374 -7.76 -6.59 0.17
N ALA A 375 -6.69 -6.12 0.82
CA ALA A 375 -5.37 -6.69 0.65
C ALA A 375 -5.32 -8.15 1.11
N CYS A 376 -5.96 -8.48 2.23
CA CYS A 376 -6.06 -9.87 2.68
C CYS A 376 -6.76 -10.76 1.65
N SER A 377 -7.88 -10.30 1.08
CA SER A 377 -8.57 -11.02 0.01
C SER A 377 -7.70 -11.19 -1.24
N ILE A 378 -6.97 -10.16 -1.66
CA ILE A 378 -6.05 -10.26 -2.81
C ILE A 378 -4.97 -11.31 -2.55
N VAL A 379 -4.32 -11.26 -1.39
CA VAL A 379 -3.25 -12.21 -1.04
C VAL A 379 -3.79 -13.63 -0.98
N LEU A 380 -4.88 -13.89 -0.26
CA LEU A 380 -5.40 -15.24 -0.09
C LEU A 380 -5.97 -15.81 -1.40
N SER A 381 -6.66 -15.01 -2.22
CA SER A 381 -7.23 -15.50 -3.48
C SER A 381 -6.17 -15.77 -4.54
N ASN A 382 -5.04 -15.05 -4.54
CA ASN A 382 -4.06 -15.11 -5.64
C ASN A 382 -2.73 -15.78 -5.27
N ALA A 383 -2.43 -15.99 -3.98
CA ALA A 383 -1.22 -16.70 -3.59
C ALA A 383 -1.26 -18.13 -4.14
N ASN A 384 -0.29 -18.50 -4.97
CA ASN A 384 -0.12 -19.87 -5.46
C ASN A 384 0.97 -20.66 -4.71
N CYS A 385 1.74 -20.00 -3.85
CA CYS A 385 2.63 -20.64 -2.89
C CYS A 385 1.88 -21.18 -1.67
N ALA A 386 2.60 -21.88 -0.77
CA ALA A 386 2.08 -22.29 0.52
C ALA A 386 1.78 -21.07 1.40
N VAL A 387 0.66 -21.10 2.13
CA VAL A 387 0.25 -20.04 3.07
C VAL A 387 -0.01 -20.67 4.43
N THR A 388 0.71 -20.17 5.43
CA THR A 388 0.53 -20.53 6.84
C THR A 388 0.04 -19.31 7.60
N VAL A 389 -0.96 -19.51 8.45
CA VAL A 389 -1.54 -18.49 9.32
C VAL A 389 -1.31 -18.91 10.76
N VAL A 390 -0.80 -17.99 11.57
CA VAL A 390 -0.77 -18.06 13.03
C VAL A 390 -1.93 -17.21 13.54
N PRO A 391 -3.05 -17.84 13.95
CA PRO A 391 -4.26 -17.13 14.34
C PRO A 391 -4.18 -16.60 15.78
N ASN A 392 -5.04 -15.63 16.10
CA ASN A 392 -5.13 -15.02 17.42
C ASN A 392 -5.26 -16.04 18.56
N GLU A 393 -6.04 -17.10 18.38
CA GLU A 393 -6.25 -18.14 19.40
C GLU A 393 -4.96 -18.90 19.71
N CYS A 394 -4.12 -19.12 18.69
CA CYS A 394 -2.81 -19.73 18.88
C CYS A 394 -1.91 -18.81 19.71
N CYS A 395 -1.94 -17.50 19.45
CA CYS A 395 -1.15 -16.52 20.20
C CYS A 395 -1.61 -16.40 21.66
N LYS A 396 -2.93 -16.28 21.89
CA LYS A 396 -3.52 -16.17 23.23
C LYS A 396 -3.30 -17.42 24.08
N SER A 397 -3.13 -18.59 23.47
CA SER A 397 -2.79 -19.83 24.19
C SER A 397 -1.29 -19.99 24.46
N ASN A 398 -0.42 -19.18 23.85
CA ASN A 398 1.03 -19.25 23.98
C ASN A 398 1.59 -17.91 24.51
N ILE A 399 1.16 -17.54 25.73
CA ILE A 399 1.58 -16.30 26.37
C ILE A 399 3.04 -16.35 26.83
N LEU A 400 3.68 -15.18 26.88
CA LEU A 400 4.90 -15.01 27.65
C LEU A 400 4.54 -14.87 29.12
N THR A 401 4.75 -15.93 29.90
CA THR A 401 4.40 -15.95 31.32
C THR A 401 5.24 -14.96 32.12
N TRP A 402 4.70 -14.47 33.24
CA TRP A 402 5.43 -13.58 34.13
C TRP A 402 6.74 -14.18 34.64
N ASP A 403 6.78 -15.49 34.90
CA ASP A 403 7.99 -16.18 35.33
C ASP A 403 9.11 -16.13 34.28
N ILE A 404 8.77 -16.25 33.00
CA ILE A 404 9.74 -16.16 31.90
C ILE A 404 10.13 -14.70 31.68
N TYR A 405 9.15 -13.79 31.71
CA TYR A 405 9.40 -12.36 31.60
C TYR A 405 10.39 -11.87 32.66
N ASP A 406 10.19 -12.24 33.93
CA ASP A 406 11.08 -11.85 35.03
C ASP A 406 12.48 -12.47 34.89
N GLN A 407 12.58 -13.68 34.31
CA GLN A 407 13.88 -14.29 33.97
C GLN A 407 14.58 -13.51 32.86
N ILE A 408 13.88 -13.12 31.80
CA ILE A 408 14.43 -12.31 30.72
C ILE A 408 14.94 -10.97 31.26
N VAL A 409 14.12 -10.27 32.05
CA VAL A 409 14.51 -8.98 32.64
C VAL A 409 15.76 -9.09 33.51
N LYS A 410 15.89 -10.18 34.29
CA LYS A 410 17.08 -10.44 35.13
C LYS A 410 18.36 -10.68 34.33
N LEU A 411 18.29 -11.00 33.03
CA LEU A 411 19.50 -11.14 32.20
C LEU A 411 20.30 -9.83 32.12
N GLY A 412 19.63 -8.68 32.20
CA GLY A 412 20.28 -7.36 32.10
C GLY A 412 20.98 -7.11 30.76
N SER A 413 20.69 -7.89 29.73
CA SER A 413 21.25 -7.71 28.39
C SER A 413 20.63 -6.48 27.72
N LYS A 414 21.27 -5.99 26.64
CA LYS A 414 20.73 -4.86 25.87
C LYS A 414 19.32 -5.14 25.35
N LYS A 415 19.08 -6.35 24.82
CA LYS A 415 17.76 -6.79 24.34
C LYS A 415 16.75 -6.92 25.48
N SER A 416 17.13 -7.49 26.62
CA SER A 416 16.20 -7.64 27.74
C SER A 416 15.80 -6.31 28.36
N MET A 417 16.74 -5.36 28.46
CA MET A 417 16.46 -4.01 28.94
C MET A 417 15.62 -3.21 27.96
N PHE A 418 15.87 -3.37 26.65
CA PHE A 418 15.03 -2.79 25.61
C PHE A 418 13.60 -3.35 25.66
N MET A 419 13.43 -4.68 25.72
CA MET A 419 12.13 -5.32 25.92
C MET A 419 11.41 -4.75 27.14
N LYS A 420 12.09 -4.71 28.29
CA LYS A 420 11.52 -4.20 29.54
C LYS A 420 10.98 -2.78 29.36
N GLN A 421 11.73 -1.92 28.68
CA GLN A 421 11.36 -0.54 28.42
C GLN A 421 10.09 -0.46 27.54
N ILE A 422 10.09 -1.12 26.38
CA ILE A 422 8.98 -1.01 25.41
C ILE A 422 7.69 -1.70 25.89
N THR A 423 7.78 -2.70 26.77
CA THR A 423 6.61 -3.37 27.36
C THR A 423 6.09 -2.71 28.65
N ASP A 424 6.76 -1.69 29.20
CA ASP A 424 6.45 -1.15 30.54
C ASP A 424 5.00 -0.63 30.63
N MET A 425 4.53 0.02 29.57
CA MET A 425 3.15 0.53 29.47
C MET A 425 2.12 -0.60 29.46
N GLU A 426 2.31 -1.62 28.61
CA GLU A 426 1.40 -2.77 28.49
C GLU A 426 1.35 -3.58 29.79
N ILE A 427 2.50 -3.74 30.44
CA ILE A 427 2.60 -4.51 31.68
C ILE A 427 1.90 -3.82 32.84
N LYS A 428 1.99 -2.49 32.94
CA LYS A 428 1.23 -1.73 33.94
C LYS A 428 -0.27 -1.98 33.82
N ASP A 429 -0.82 -1.85 32.60
CA ASP A 429 -2.24 -2.10 32.35
C ASP A 429 -2.62 -3.59 32.56
N THR A 430 -1.74 -4.53 32.19
CA THR A 430 -2.04 -5.97 32.26
C THR A 430 -1.92 -6.54 33.68
N LYS A 431 -0.92 -6.12 34.47
CA LYS A 431 -0.72 -6.62 35.85
C LYS A 431 -1.78 -6.07 36.81
N GLU A 432 -2.39 -4.94 36.52
CA GLU A 432 -3.50 -4.39 37.31
C GLU A 432 -4.79 -5.23 37.17
N LYS A 433 -4.91 -6.04 36.10
CA LYS A 433 -6.08 -6.90 35.85
C LYS A 433 -5.97 -8.22 36.61
N PRO A 434 -6.93 -8.58 37.49
CA PRO A 434 -6.91 -9.83 38.23
C PRO A 434 -6.89 -11.07 37.31
N GLY A 435 -6.00 -12.02 37.59
CA GLY A 435 -5.94 -13.32 36.91
C GLY A 435 -5.07 -13.39 35.65
N THR A 436 -4.36 -12.31 35.28
CA THR A 436 -3.41 -12.32 34.15
C THR A 436 -2.15 -13.11 34.50
N LYS A 437 -1.74 -14.03 33.62
CA LYS A 437 -0.58 -14.92 33.82
C LYS A 437 0.67 -14.53 33.01
N GLY A 438 0.56 -13.50 32.17
CA GLY A 438 1.58 -13.07 31.24
C GLY A 438 1.03 -12.08 30.22
N ILE A 439 1.83 -11.81 29.18
CA ILE A 439 1.48 -10.97 28.03
C ILE A 439 1.43 -11.81 26.75
N VAL A 440 0.59 -11.40 25.80
CA VAL A 440 0.44 -12.10 24.52
C VAL A 440 1.44 -11.51 23.53
N MET A 441 2.34 -12.34 23.01
CA MET A 441 3.28 -11.93 21.95
C MET A 441 2.79 -12.52 20.63
N PHE A 442 2.08 -11.73 19.82
CA PHE A 442 1.42 -12.24 18.62
C PHE A 442 2.44 -12.60 17.53
N ASP A 443 3.30 -11.65 17.17
CA ASP A 443 4.15 -11.74 15.99
C ASP A 443 5.32 -12.71 16.10
N ILE A 444 5.85 -12.92 17.31
CA ILE A 444 7.00 -13.80 17.51
C ILE A 444 6.69 -15.24 17.08
N LEU A 445 5.44 -15.68 17.22
CA LEU A 445 5.01 -17.02 16.81
C LEU A 445 4.98 -17.20 15.29
N ALA A 446 4.83 -16.13 14.50
CA ALA A 446 4.95 -16.21 13.05
C ALA A 446 6.41 -16.45 12.62
N ILE A 447 7.38 -15.84 13.31
CA ILE A 447 8.80 -16.13 13.11
C ILE A 447 9.10 -17.59 13.49
N ILE A 448 8.58 -18.05 14.63
CA ILE A 448 8.77 -19.43 15.09
C ILE A 448 8.14 -20.42 14.10
N ALA A 449 6.91 -20.20 13.64
CA ALA A 449 6.27 -21.04 12.64
C ALA A 449 7.03 -21.10 11.31
N ALA A 450 7.76 -20.03 10.96
CA ALA A 450 8.51 -19.98 9.72
C ALA A 450 9.84 -20.74 9.79
N ILE A 451 10.51 -20.71 10.95
CA ILE A 451 11.90 -21.19 11.15
C ILE A 451 11.94 -22.53 11.89
N TYR A 452 11.18 -22.66 12.97
CA TYR A 452 11.21 -23.80 13.90
C TYR A 452 9.98 -24.68 13.71
N GLU A 453 9.85 -25.32 12.54
CA GLU A 453 8.68 -26.14 12.23
C GLU A 453 8.48 -27.32 13.21
N ASP A 454 9.55 -27.79 13.86
CA ASP A 454 9.52 -28.84 14.89
C ASP A 454 9.00 -28.37 16.26
N TYR A 455 8.70 -27.08 16.42
CA TYR A 455 8.05 -26.50 17.60
C TYR A 455 6.52 -26.54 17.46
N ILE A 456 5.99 -26.76 16.25
CA ILE A 456 4.55 -26.84 15.99
C ILE A 456 4.06 -28.24 16.38
N GLU A 457 3.19 -28.31 17.40
CA GLU A 457 2.59 -29.58 17.84
C GLU A 457 1.38 -29.96 17.00
N SER A 458 0.59 -28.98 16.57
CA SER A 458 -0.56 -29.26 15.72
C SER A 458 -0.92 -28.09 14.81
N LYS A 459 -1.44 -28.46 13.65
CA LYS A 459 -1.91 -27.55 12.60
C LYS A 459 -3.09 -28.18 11.87
N VAL A 460 -3.92 -27.33 11.25
CA VAL A 460 -5.08 -27.75 10.47
C VAL A 460 -5.06 -27.05 9.12
N GLU A 461 -5.57 -27.70 8.08
CA GLU A 461 -5.75 -27.06 6.78
C GLU A 461 -7.23 -26.77 6.52
N TYR A 462 -7.52 -25.54 6.10
CA TYR A 462 -8.85 -25.14 5.64
C TYR A 462 -8.79 -24.52 4.26
N LYS A 463 -9.86 -24.71 3.49
CA LYS A 463 -10.14 -23.90 2.32
C LYS A 463 -10.76 -22.58 2.79
N THR A 464 -10.02 -21.50 2.64
CA THR A 464 -10.33 -20.19 3.22
C THR A 464 -10.67 -19.17 2.16
N SER A 465 -11.63 -18.29 2.49
CA SER A 465 -11.93 -17.04 1.78
C SER A 465 -12.10 -15.88 2.79
N VAL A 466 -12.24 -14.65 2.32
CA VAL A 466 -12.35 -13.43 3.16
C VAL A 466 -13.68 -12.75 2.91
N GLU A 467 -14.41 -12.40 3.98
CA GLU A 467 -15.64 -11.62 3.89
C GLU A 467 -15.33 -10.12 3.67
N LEU A 468 -15.71 -9.59 2.50
CA LEU A 468 -15.43 -8.20 2.11
C LEU A 468 -16.52 -7.19 2.48
N LYS A 469 -17.79 -7.59 2.64
CA LYS A 469 -18.93 -6.65 2.60
C LYS A 469 -19.77 -6.59 3.89
N GLY A 470 -19.80 -7.64 4.69
CA GLY A 470 -20.68 -7.71 5.87
C GLY A 470 -20.41 -6.62 6.92
N ARG A 471 -21.45 -5.95 7.43
CA ARG A 471 -21.29 -4.90 8.46
C ARG A 471 -20.59 -5.36 9.74
N ILE A 472 -20.91 -6.59 10.19
CA ILE A 472 -20.37 -7.18 11.43
C ILE A 472 -19.24 -8.16 11.10
N THR A 473 -19.29 -8.79 9.93
CA THR A 473 -18.42 -9.92 9.56
C THR A 473 -17.30 -9.54 8.60
N ARG A 474 -17.18 -8.28 8.18
CA ARG A 474 -16.09 -7.83 7.30
C ARG A 474 -14.73 -8.15 7.92
N GLY A 475 -13.82 -8.67 7.09
CA GLY A 475 -12.50 -9.14 7.50
C GLY A 475 -12.50 -10.56 8.09
N LYS A 476 -13.66 -11.20 8.25
CA LYS A 476 -13.71 -12.57 8.76
C LYS A 476 -13.11 -13.55 7.74
N LEU A 477 -12.26 -14.46 8.23
CA LEU A 477 -11.86 -15.65 7.48
C LEU A 477 -12.99 -16.68 7.49
N VAL A 478 -13.45 -17.06 6.29
CA VAL A 478 -14.54 -18.01 6.09
C VAL A 478 -13.94 -19.33 5.63
N PHE A 479 -14.39 -20.44 6.23
CA PHE A 479 -13.92 -21.79 5.89
C PHE A 479 -14.99 -22.55 5.09
N LYS A 480 -14.57 -23.17 3.98
CA LYS A 480 -15.47 -23.93 3.11
C LYS A 480 -15.99 -25.17 3.84
N LYS A 481 -17.32 -25.36 3.85
CA LYS A 481 -17.97 -26.59 4.32
C LYS A 481 -18.21 -27.53 3.15
N ARG A 482 -18.40 -28.83 3.44
CA ARG A 482 -18.70 -29.84 2.41
C ARG A 482 -19.99 -29.53 1.63
N SER A 483 -20.93 -28.83 2.25
CA SER A 483 -22.22 -28.40 1.68
C SER A 483 -22.20 -26.99 1.05
N THR A 484 -21.04 -26.33 0.96
CA THR A 484 -20.97 -24.97 0.40
C THR A 484 -21.40 -24.97 -1.09
N PRO A 485 -22.40 -24.15 -1.48
CA PRO A 485 -22.94 -24.14 -2.84
C PRO A 485 -21.90 -23.80 -3.91
N ASP A 486 -22.07 -24.41 -5.09
CA ASP A 486 -21.17 -24.24 -6.23
C ASP A 486 -21.17 -22.83 -6.84
N VAL A 487 -22.16 -21.99 -6.53
CA VAL A 487 -22.18 -20.57 -6.97
C VAL A 487 -21.10 -19.71 -6.33
N LEU A 488 -20.42 -20.18 -5.28
CA LEU A 488 -19.28 -19.50 -4.62
C LEU A 488 -17.91 -20.02 -5.13
N LYS A 489 -17.83 -20.52 -6.38
CA LYS A 489 -16.77 -21.47 -6.78
C LYS A 489 -15.33 -20.95 -6.95
N ASN A 490 -15.02 -19.65 -6.91
CA ASN A 490 -13.70 -19.18 -7.37
C ASN A 490 -12.75 -18.52 -6.34
N ASP A 491 -13.08 -18.44 -5.04
CA ASP A 491 -12.27 -17.66 -4.08
C ASP A 491 -11.77 -18.44 -2.85
N TRP A 492 -11.56 -19.76 -2.99
CA TRP A 492 -11.13 -20.61 -1.85
C TRP A 492 -9.70 -21.09 -2.01
N LYS A 493 -8.84 -20.71 -1.06
CA LYS A 493 -7.43 -21.11 -1.00
C LYS A 493 -7.19 -22.12 0.12
N SER A 494 -6.42 -23.19 -0.13
CA SER A 494 -5.91 -24.03 0.97
C SER A 494 -4.91 -23.22 1.79
N VAL A 495 -5.19 -23.07 3.08
CA VAL A 495 -4.38 -22.35 4.04
C VAL A 495 -4.17 -23.24 5.27
N GLN A 496 -2.92 -23.31 5.72
CA GLN A 496 -2.55 -24.01 6.95
C GLN A 496 -2.68 -23.05 8.14
N TYR A 497 -3.31 -23.50 9.22
CA TYR A 497 -3.48 -22.76 10.46
C TYR A 497 -2.76 -23.47 11.58
N ILE A 498 -1.88 -22.76 12.28
CA ILE A 498 -1.22 -23.29 13.47
C ILE A 498 -2.19 -23.25 14.64
N LYS A 499 -2.26 -24.34 15.41
CA LYS A 499 -3.11 -24.43 16.60
C LYS A 499 -2.30 -24.35 17.89
N HIS A 500 -1.26 -25.19 18.00
CA HIS A 500 -0.48 -25.32 19.22
C HIS A 500 1.01 -25.42 18.92
N PHE A 501 1.81 -24.81 19.79
CA PHE A 501 3.26 -24.93 19.85
C PHE A 501 3.68 -25.65 21.12
N ASN A 502 4.88 -26.20 21.11
CA ASN A 502 5.45 -26.83 22.30
C ASN A 502 5.91 -25.77 23.31
N GLU A 503 5.16 -25.62 24.40
CA GLU A 503 5.38 -24.58 25.42
C GLU A 503 6.79 -24.61 26.03
N LYS A 504 7.35 -25.80 26.27
CA LYS A 504 8.68 -25.95 26.86
C LYS A 504 9.77 -25.43 25.92
N LYS A 505 9.69 -25.81 24.64
CA LYS A 505 10.62 -25.32 23.62
C LYS A 505 10.51 -23.81 23.41
N LEU A 506 9.29 -23.26 23.41
CA LEU A 506 9.05 -21.81 23.33
C LEU A 506 9.69 -21.05 24.50
N SER A 507 9.44 -21.52 25.72
CA SER A 507 9.94 -20.87 26.94
C SER A 507 11.46 -20.76 26.95
N GLN A 508 12.13 -21.84 26.55
CA GLN A 508 13.59 -21.87 26.45
C GLN A 508 14.10 -20.93 25.36
N LEU A 509 13.46 -20.93 24.18
CA LEU A 509 13.83 -20.05 23.08
C LEU A 509 13.73 -18.57 23.47
N TYR A 510 12.66 -18.17 24.18
CA TYR A 510 12.47 -16.79 24.63
C TYR A 510 13.62 -16.28 25.51
N ILE A 511 14.17 -17.14 26.37
CA ILE A 511 15.31 -16.79 27.21
C ILE A 511 16.60 -16.74 26.35
N ASP A 512 16.77 -17.71 25.46
CA ASP A 512 18.02 -17.87 24.70
C ASP A 512 18.26 -16.74 23.69
N PHE A 513 17.23 -16.30 22.96
CA PHE A 513 17.41 -15.20 22.02
C PHE A 513 17.55 -13.84 22.72
N MET A 514 17.26 -13.76 24.02
CA MET A 514 17.38 -12.54 24.83
C MET A 514 18.74 -12.39 25.52
N LYS A 515 19.50 -13.47 25.68
CA LYS A 515 20.93 -13.41 26.05
C LYS A 515 21.71 -12.64 24.98
#